data_AF-A0A3N5PIC7-F1
#
_entry.id   AF-A0A3N5PIC7-F1
#
_cell.length_a   1.000
_cell.length_b   1.000
_cell.length_c   1.000
_cell.angle_alpha   90.00
_cell.angle_beta   90.00
_cell.angle_gamma   90.00
#
_symmetry.space_group_name_H-M   'P 1'
#
loop_
_entity.id
_entity.type
_entity.pdbx_description
1 polymer ?
#
loop_
_entity_poly.entity_id
_entity_poly.type
_entity_poly.pdbx_seq_one_letter_code
_entity_poly.pdbx_strand_id
1 'polypeptide(L)'
;MATSRAPELYRRLLVLGPEQKWAGLFEPRHVLEIARLLEQSGDKKAALVEYERFLELWKNADSSLPELAEARRAIARLRVS
;
A
#
# COMPACT_ATOMS: atom_id res chain seq x y z
N MET A 1 23.38 -9.66 7.54
CA MET A 1 22.16 -10.24 6.94
C MET A 1 20.97 -9.82 7.79
N ALA A 2 20.30 -8.72 7.44
CA ALA A 2 19.12 -8.23 8.14
C ALA A 2 18.11 -7.82 7.09
N THR A 3 17.43 -8.81 6.52
CA THR A 3 16.48 -8.57 5.45
C THR A 3 15.17 -9.23 5.82
N SER A 4 14.11 -8.41 5.83
CA SER A 4 12.71 -8.84 5.71
C SER A 4 12.00 -9.34 6.98
N ARG A 5 11.76 -8.45 7.95
CA ARG A 5 10.67 -8.65 8.96
C ARG A 5 9.60 -7.55 8.95
N ALA A 6 9.67 -6.56 8.07
CA ALA A 6 8.73 -5.44 8.07
C ALA A 6 7.35 -5.76 7.45
N PRO A 7 7.23 -6.38 6.26
CA PRO A 7 5.92 -6.52 5.60
C PRO A 7 4.95 -7.44 6.37
N GLU A 8 5.49 -8.47 7.00
CA GLU A 8 4.72 -9.49 7.72
C GLU A 8 4.16 -8.98 9.05
N LEU A 9 4.88 -8.06 9.69
CA LEU A 9 4.48 -7.41 10.93
C LEU A 9 3.31 -6.44 10.68
N TYR A 10 3.38 -5.70 9.57
CA TYR A 10 2.22 -4.94 9.10
C TYR A 10 1.07 -5.88 8.75
N ARG A 11 1.27 -6.93 7.94
CA ARG A 11 0.20 -7.91 7.62
C ARG A 11 -0.48 -8.52 8.85
N ARG A 12 0.27 -8.80 9.92
CA ARG A 12 -0.31 -9.31 11.18
C ARG A 12 -1.19 -8.30 11.89
N LEU A 13 -0.90 -7.00 11.79
CA LEU A 13 -1.83 -5.95 12.21
C LEU A 13 -3.07 -5.85 11.31
N LEU A 14 -3.02 -6.36 10.07
CA LEU A 14 -4.14 -6.38 9.12
C LEU A 14 -5.11 -7.56 9.31
N VAL A 15 -4.78 -8.57 10.12
CA VAL A 15 -5.64 -9.74 10.40
C VAL A 15 -6.31 -9.55 11.77
N LEU A 16 -7.26 -8.63 11.84
CA LEU A 16 -8.19 -8.49 12.98
C LEU A 16 -9.49 -9.20 12.62
N GLY A 17 -9.94 -10.10 13.51
CA GLY A 17 -11.01 -11.06 13.29
C GLY A 17 -12.43 -10.47 13.06
N PRO A 18 -13.40 -11.34 12.73
CA PRO A 18 -14.69 -10.99 12.14
C PRO A 18 -15.64 -10.13 13.01
N GLU A 19 -15.30 -9.87 14.27
CA GLU A 19 -16.10 -9.07 15.20
C GLU A 19 -15.77 -7.56 15.20
N GLN A 20 -14.72 -7.12 14.50
CA GLN A 20 -14.36 -5.71 14.43
C GLN A 20 -14.83 -5.08 13.11
N LYS A 21 -16.02 -4.47 13.13
CA LYS A 21 -16.55 -3.58 12.07
C LYS A 21 -15.63 -2.39 11.71
N TRP A 22 -14.51 -2.22 12.41
CA TRP A 22 -13.53 -1.13 12.29
C TRP A 22 -12.13 -1.58 11.83
N ALA A 23 -11.88 -2.89 11.68
CA ALA A 23 -10.64 -3.43 11.09
C ALA A 23 -10.45 -3.04 9.61
N GLY A 24 -11.46 -2.41 8.99
CA GLY A 24 -11.48 -2.01 7.59
C GLY A 24 -11.08 -0.55 7.29
N LEU A 25 -10.79 0.28 8.30
CA LEU A 25 -10.26 1.63 8.10
C LEU A 25 -8.73 1.58 8.13
N PHE A 26 -8.14 0.97 7.10
CA PHE A 26 -6.72 1.17 6.85
C PHE A 26 -6.54 2.65 6.53
N GLU A 27 -5.87 3.38 7.43
CA GLU A 27 -5.48 4.74 7.14
C GLU A 27 -4.63 4.68 5.85
N PRO A 28 -5.02 5.38 4.77
CA PRO A 28 -4.47 5.05 3.44
C PRO A 28 -2.96 5.29 3.31
N ARG A 29 -2.34 6.10 4.16
CA ARG A 29 -0.88 6.23 4.16
C ARG A 29 -0.20 4.93 4.58
N HIS A 30 -0.79 4.10 5.43
CA HIS A 30 -0.23 2.77 5.74
C HIS A 30 -0.22 1.86 4.50
N VAL A 31 -1.27 1.92 3.68
CA VAL A 31 -1.33 1.18 2.42
C VAL A 31 -0.23 1.66 1.46
N LEU A 32 0.00 2.97 1.40
CA LEU A 32 1.10 3.54 0.63
C LEU A 32 2.49 3.09 1.13
N GLU A 33 2.72 3.06 2.45
CA GLU A 33 4.00 2.57 2.99
C GLU A 33 4.23 1.09 2.68
N ILE A 34 3.18 0.26 2.74
CA ILE A 34 3.27 -1.15 2.37
C ILE A 34 3.65 -1.28 0.88
N ALA A 35 3.03 -0.49 -0.01
CA ALA A 35 3.36 -0.49 -1.42
C ALA A 35 4.84 -0.14 -1.68
N ARG A 36 5.36 0.89 -1.00
CA ARG A 36 6.78 1.29 -1.06
C ARG A 36 7.71 0.17 -0.60
N LEU A 37 7.40 -0.46 0.53
CA LEU A 37 8.22 -1.55 1.08
C LEU A 37 8.27 -2.77 0.15
N LEU A 38 7.13 -3.13 -0.45
CA LEU A 38 7.06 -4.23 -1.42
C LEU A 38 7.84 -3.91 -2.69
N GLU A 39 7.75 -2.67 -3.16
CA GLU A 39 8.53 -2.21 -4.31
C GLU A 39 10.03 -2.29 -4.04
N GLN A 40 10.47 -1.80 -2.88
CA GLN A 40 11.87 -1.85 -2.44
C GLN A 40 12.37 -3.28 -2.27
N SER A 41 11.52 -4.20 -1.82
CA SER A 41 11.87 -5.62 -1.71
C SER A 41 11.86 -6.38 -3.05
N GLY A 42 11.48 -5.71 -4.15
CA GLY A 42 11.40 -6.30 -5.48
C GLY A 42 10.10 -7.05 -5.79
N ASP A 43 9.13 -7.08 -4.87
CA ASP A 43 7.82 -7.70 -5.10
C ASP A 43 6.90 -6.73 -5.85
N LYS A 44 7.25 -6.50 -7.12
CA LYS A 44 6.60 -5.52 -7.99
C LYS A 44 5.10 -5.78 -8.17
N LYS A 45 4.69 -7.05 -8.19
CA LYS A 45 3.28 -7.43 -8.35
C LYS A 45 2.48 -7.06 -7.10
N ALA A 46 2.99 -7.38 -5.92
CA ALA A 46 2.32 -7.01 -4.67
C ALA A 46 2.33 -5.48 -4.47
N ALA A 47 3.43 -4.81 -4.82
CA ALA A 47 3.51 -3.34 -4.76
C ALA A 47 2.44 -2.67 -5.63
N LEU A 48 2.25 -3.16 -6.87
CA LEU A 48 1.24 -2.64 -7.79
C LEU A 48 -0.16 -2.72 -7.18
N VAL A 49 -0.52 -3.86 -6.58
CA VAL A 49 -1.83 -4.07 -5.94
C VAL A 49 -2.05 -3.07 -4.81
N GLU A 50 -1.06 -2.83 -3.96
CA GLU A 50 -1.22 -1.91 -2.82
C GLU A 50 -1.24 -0.43 -3.27
N TYR A 51 -0.51 -0.04 -4.31
CA TYR A 51 -0.65 1.31 -4.89
C TYR A 51 -2.05 1.53 -5.48
N GLU A 52 -2.62 0.54 -6.16
CA GLU A 52 -3.99 0.61 -6.69
C GLU A 52 -5.02 0.72 -5.55
N ARG A 53 -4.84 -0.08 -4.49
CA ARG A 53 -5.69 -0.04 -3.29
C ARG A 53 -5.63 1.32 -2.60
N PHE A 54 -4.44 1.93 -2.49
CA PHE A 54 -4.28 3.27 -1.93
C PHE A 54 -5.10 4.30 -2.71
N LEU A 55 -5.03 4.28 -4.05
CA LEU A 55 -5.79 5.19 -4.89
C LEU A 55 -7.31 4.98 -4.75
N GLU A 56 -7.77 3.74 -4.59
CA GLU A 56 -9.19 3.46 -4.34
C GLU A 56 -9.66 4.03 -3.00
N LEU A 57 -8.85 3.89 -1.94
CA LEU A 57 -9.15 4.45 -0.62
C LEU A 57 -9.16 5.98 -0.61
N TRP A 58 -8.31 6.62 -1.42
CA TRP A 58 -8.22 8.08 -1.57
C TRP A 58 -8.86 8.63 -2.84
N LYS A 59 -9.82 7.91 -3.44
CA LYS A 59 -10.48 8.34 -4.69
C LYS A 59 -11.20 9.70 -4.59
N ASN A 60 -11.61 10.09 -3.38
CA ASN A 60 -12.28 11.36 -3.08
C ASN A 60 -11.39 12.33 -2.27
N ALA A 61 -10.10 12.02 -2.11
CA ALA A 61 -9.18 12.91 -1.42
C ALA A 61 -8.86 14.13 -2.30
N ASP A 62 -8.26 15.17 -1.71
CA ASP A 62 -7.78 16.31 -2.48
C ASP A 62 -6.76 15.84 -3.53
N SER A 63 -7.06 16.13 -4.80
CA SER A 63 -6.24 15.75 -5.94
C SER A 63 -4.83 16.34 -5.92
N SER A 64 -4.59 17.42 -5.16
CA SER A 64 -3.28 18.06 -5.04
C SER A 64 -2.32 17.31 -4.12
N LEU A 65 -2.77 16.25 -3.44
CA LEU A 65 -1.92 15.49 -2.52
C LEU A 65 -0.77 14.78 -3.30
N PRO A 66 0.49 14.99 -2.88
CA PRO A 66 1.65 14.43 -3.58
C PRO A 66 1.67 12.90 -3.60
N GLU A 67 1.08 12.25 -2.60
CA GLU A 67 0.97 10.80 -2.49
C GLU A 67 0.15 10.19 -3.63
N LEU A 68 -0.90 10.89 -4.09
CA LEU A 68 -1.69 10.46 -5.24
C LEU A 68 -0.87 10.47 -6.53
N ALA A 69 -0.04 11.51 -6.71
CA ALA A 69 0.86 11.60 -7.84
C ALA A 69 1.98 10.56 -7.78
N GLU A 70 2.50 10.27 -6.58
CA GLU A 70 3.45 9.19 -6.34
C GLU A 70 2.88 7.83 -6.75
N ALA A 71 1.73 7.44 -6.20
CA ALA A 71 1.13 6.14 -6.48
C ALA A 71 0.83 5.95 -7.97
N ARG A 72 0.32 6.99 -8.66
CA ARG A 72 0.09 6.94 -10.12
C ARG A 72 1.39 6.74 -10.90
N ARG A 73 2.48 7.42 -10.54
CA ARG A 73 3.79 7.25 -11.17
C ARG A 73 4.37 5.86 -10.91
N ALA A 74 4.21 5.34 -9.70
CA ALA A 74 4.66 4.00 -9.36
C ALA A 74 3.92 2.93 -10.18
N ILE A 75 2.59 3.02 -10.27
CA ILE A 75 1.77 2.12 -11.11
C ILE A 75 2.23 2.16 -12.58
N ALA A 76 2.42 3.35 -13.14
CA ALA A 76 2.88 3.49 -14.53
C ALA A 76 4.22 2.82 -14.77
N ARG A 77 5.19 3.00 -13.86
CA ARG A 77 6.52 2.38 -13.93
C ARG A 77 6.45 0.86 -13.77
N LEU A 78 5.64 0.36 -12.84
CA LEU A 78 5.53 -1.08 -12.54
C LEU A 78 4.79 -1.88 -13.62
N ARG A 79 3.86 -1.26 -14.34
CA ARG A 79 3.16 -1.91 -15.47
C ARG A 79 4.00 -2.04 -16.73
N VAL A 80 5.04 -1.22 -16.86
CA VAL A 80 5.93 -1.20 -18.04
C VAL A 80 7.19 -2.04 -17.81
N SER A 81 7.48 -2.44 -16.57
CA SER A 81 8.68 -3.23 -16.20
C SER A 81 8.42 -4.73 -16.18
#